data_AF-A0A954V253-F1
#
_entry.id   AF-A0A954V253-F1
#
_cell.length_a   1.000
_cell.length_b   1.000
_cell.length_c   1.000
_cell.angle_alpha   90.00
_cell.angle_beta   90.00
_cell.angle_gamma   90.00
#
_symmetry.space_group_name_H-M   'P 1'
#
loop_
_entity.id
_entity.type
_entity.pdbx_description
1 polymer ?
#
loop_
_entity_poly.entity_id
_entity_poly.type
_entity_poly.pdbx_seq_one_letter_code
_entity_poly.pdbx_strand_id
1 'polypeptide(L)'
;MNNTLRLLVLSCIAIIGLTAAGLACQVPVFRYALERWTSDNYQVIVLTAGPLDRSAKENMARLLAAEQQPVANIETQTADVSTIHDERLLEMWREHQPSNAPLMVVLYPRTAVQVPDRVLEATELTAESVDRL
;
A
#
# COMPACT_ATOMS: atom_id res chain seq x y z
N MET A 1 -47.28 1.73 -44.64
CA MET A 1 -46.52 1.13 -43.52
C MET A 1 -47.37 1.25 -42.27
N ASN A 2 -47.91 0.13 -41.77
CA ASN A 2 -48.92 0.12 -40.71
C ASN A 2 -48.35 0.64 -39.38
N ASN A 3 -49.16 1.41 -38.63
CA ASN A 3 -48.76 1.98 -37.33
C ASN A 3 -48.28 0.90 -36.34
N THR A 4 -48.84 -0.30 -36.40
CA THR A 4 -48.42 -1.47 -35.61
C THR A 4 -47.00 -1.91 -35.93
N LEU A 5 -46.61 -1.93 -37.21
CA LEU A 5 -45.25 -2.26 -37.63
C LEU A 5 -44.24 -1.21 -37.17
N ARG A 6 -44.61 0.08 -37.20
CA ARG A 6 -43.77 1.18 -36.68
C ARG A 6 -43.56 1.08 -35.17
N LEU A 7 -44.62 0.79 -34.41
CA LEU A 7 -44.55 0.62 -32.97
C LEU A 7 -43.66 -0.57 -32.57
N LEU A 8 -43.79 -1.70 -33.27
CA LEU A 8 -42.94 -2.87 -33.05
C LEU A 8 -41.46 -2.58 -33.32
N VAL A 9 -41.14 -1.90 -34.43
CA VAL A 9 -39.76 -1.53 -34.77
C VAL A 9 -39.17 -0.59 -33.72
N LEU A 10 -39.92 0.41 -33.25
CA LEU A 10 -39.46 1.33 -32.21
C LEU A 10 -39.23 0.62 -30.87
N SER A 11 -40.11 -0.30 -30.47
CA SER A 11 -39.90 -1.14 -29.28
C SER A 11 -38.66 -2.02 -29.40
N CYS A 12 -38.43 -2.65 -30.56
CA CYS A 12 -37.22 -3.44 -30.78
C CYS A 12 -35.95 -2.59 -30.67
N ILE A 13 -35.94 -1.39 -31.27
CA ILE A 13 -34.79 -0.47 -31.18
C ILE A 13 -34.55 -0.04 -29.71
N ALA A 14 -35.61 0.26 -28.95
CA ALA A 14 -35.49 0.62 -27.54
C ALA A 14 -34.94 -0.53 -26.68
N ILE A 15 -35.39 -1.77 -26.92
CA ILE A 15 -34.91 -2.96 -26.21
C ILE A 15 -33.43 -3.22 -26.53
N ILE A 16 -33.02 -3.11 -27.79
CA ILE A 16 -31.63 -3.29 -28.22
C ILE A 16 -30.72 -2.19 -27.62
N GLY A 17 -31.20 -0.94 -27.54
CA GLY A 17 -30.47 0.15 -26.90
C GLY A 17 -30.23 -0.07 -25.40
N LEU A 18 -31.22 -0.60 -24.68
CA LEU A 18 -31.10 -0.90 -23.25
C LEU A 18 -30.14 -2.07 -22.95
N THR A 19 -30.11 -3.10 -23.79
CA THR A 19 -29.22 -4.26 -23.58
C THR A 19 -27.75 -3.94 -23.89
N ALA A 20 -27.48 -3.03 -24.82
CA ALA A 20 -26.13 -2.56 -25.12
C ALA A 20 -25.48 -1.84 -23.91
N ALA A 21 -26.26 -1.11 -23.11
CA ALA A 21 -25.76 -0.45 -21.89
C ALA A 21 -25.36 -1.45 -20.78
N GLY A 22 -25.97 -2.64 -20.75
CA GLY A 22 -25.62 -3.72 -19.81
C GLY A 22 -24.39 -4.55 -20.20
N LEU A 23 -23.90 -4.40 -21.44
CA LEU A 23 -22.71 -5.07 -21.97
C LEU A 23 -21.43 -4.24 -21.81
N ALA A 24 -21.53 -2.98 -21.39
CA ALA A 24 -20.37 -2.16 -21.06
C ALA A 24 -19.81 -2.54 -19.69
N CYS A 25 -18.56 -3.00 -19.70
CA CYS A 25 -17.65 -3.12 -18.54
C CYS A 25 -18.05 -4.12 -17.44
N GLN A 26 -18.16 -5.40 -17.79
CA GLN A 26 -18.22 -6.49 -16.81
C GLN A 26 -16.90 -6.76 -16.08
N VAL A 27 -15.81 -6.05 -16.38
CA VAL A 27 -14.62 -6.09 -15.53
C VAL A 27 -14.86 -5.09 -14.41
N PRO A 28 -15.08 -5.52 -13.16
CA PRO A 28 -15.17 -4.60 -12.05
C PRO A 28 -13.91 -3.74 -12.04
N VAL A 29 -14.05 -2.43 -11.85
CA VAL A 29 -12.91 -1.50 -11.83
C VAL A 29 -11.78 -2.01 -10.92
N PHE A 30 -12.14 -2.65 -9.80
CA PHE A 30 -11.20 -3.31 -8.89
C PHE A 30 -10.35 -4.41 -9.55
N ARG A 31 -10.92 -5.24 -10.43
CA ARG A 31 -10.17 -6.29 -11.13
C ARG A 31 -9.22 -5.70 -12.16
N TYR A 32 -9.66 -4.67 -12.88
CA TYR A 32 -8.79 -3.94 -13.81
C TYR A 32 -7.62 -3.30 -13.07
N ALA A 33 -7.88 -2.67 -11.91
CA ALA A 33 -6.85 -2.10 -11.06
C ALA A 33 -5.85 -3.16 -10.58
N LEU A 34 -6.31 -4.28 -10.02
CA LEU A 34 -5.42 -5.34 -9.52
C LEU A 34 -4.56 -6.00 -10.61
N GLU A 35 -5.08 -6.12 -11.84
CA GLU A 35 -4.36 -6.79 -12.92
C GLU A 35 -3.40 -5.87 -13.69
N ARG A 36 -3.59 -4.54 -13.64
CA ARG A 36 -2.86 -3.59 -14.50
C ARG A 36 -2.24 -2.41 -13.78
N TRP A 37 -2.66 -2.07 -12.57
CA TRP A 37 -2.03 -0.97 -11.84
C TRP A 37 -0.76 -1.49 -11.18
N THR A 38 0.33 -0.79 -11.43
CA THR A 38 1.54 -0.94 -10.63
C THR A 38 1.19 -0.61 -9.18
N SER A 39 1.48 -1.52 -8.25
CA SER A 39 1.30 -1.28 -6.83
C SER A 39 2.28 -0.19 -6.38
N ASP A 40 1.78 0.80 -5.65
CA ASP A 40 2.65 1.74 -4.96
C ASP A 40 3.33 1.04 -3.77
N ASN A 41 4.55 1.47 -3.44
CA ASN A 41 5.31 0.90 -2.35
C ASN A 41 4.83 1.42 -0.99
N TYR A 42 4.59 0.49 -0.07
CA TYR A 42 4.57 0.78 1.35
C TYR A 42 5.95 1.26 1.78
N GLN A 43 6.02 2.13 2.78
CA GLN A 43 7.30 2.64 3.24
C GLN A 43 7.67 1.98 4.56
N VAL A 44 8.89 1.48 4.66
CA VAL A 44 9.43 0.96 5.91
C VAL A 44 10.52 1.90 6.38
N ILE A 45 10.27 2.61 7.47
CA ILE A 45 11.24 3.51 8.09
C ILE A 45 11.81 2.82 9.32
N VAL A 46 13.11 2.54 9.30
CA VAL A 46 13.82 2.02 10.48
C VAL A 46 14.48 3.19 11.20
N LEU A 47 13.95 3.50 12.38
CA LEU A 47 14.46 4.50 13.29
C LEU A 47 15.53 3.90 14.19
N THR A 48 16.69 4.56 14.27
CA THR A 48 17.86 4.07 15.02
C THR A 48 18.40 5.14 15.95
N ALA A 49 18.82 4.75 17.16
CA ALA A 49 19.60 5.60 18.07
C ALA A 49 21.08 5.19 18.03
N GLY A 50 21.75 5.53 16.93
CA GLY A 50 23.14 5.14 16.67
C GLY A 50 23.29 3.77 15.96
N PRO A 51 24.48 3.14 16.05
CA PRO A 51 24.80 1.97 15.24
C PRO A 51 23.94 0.75 15.57
N LEU A 52 23.45 0.08 14.53
CA LEU A 52 22.78 -1.21 14.67
C LEU A 52 23.71 -2.28 15.25
N ASP A 53 23.18 -3.09 16.18
CA ASP A 53 23.84 -4.28 16.66
C ASP A 53 23.87 -5.38 15.58
N ARG A 54 24.44 -6.54 15.89
CA ARG A 54 24.56 -7.64 14.93
C ARG A 54 23.19 -8.19 14.47
N SER A 55 22.27 -8.40 15.41
CA SER A 55 20.94 -8.96 15.13
C SER A 55 20.13 -8.01 14.26
N ALA A 56 20.11 -6.72 14.62
CA ALA A 56 19.43 -5.70 13.85
C ALA A 56 20.04 -5.49 12.46
N LYS A 57 21.37 -5.62 12.30
CA LYS A 57 22.03 -5.59 10.99
C LYS A 57 21.59 -6.76 10.10
N GLU A 58 21.48 -7.96 10.67
CA GLU A 58 20.99 -9.14 9.95
C GLU A 58 19.53 -8.94 9.50
N ASN A 59 18.66 -8.45 10.39
CA ASN A 59 17.27 -8.17 10.06
C ASN A 59 17.12 -7.05 9.01
N MET A 60 17.93 -5.98 9.12
CA MET A 60 18.00 -4.93 8.10
C MET A 60 18.43 -5.47 6.74
N ALA A 61 19.44 -6.35 6.69
CA ALA A 61 19.87 -6.96 5.45
C ALA A 61 18.79 -7.84 4.81
N ARG A 62 18.00 -8.56 5.63
CA ARG A 62 16.83 -9.34 5.16
C ARG A 62 15.76 -8.45 4.55
N LEU A 63 15.46 -7.33 5.21
CA LEU A 63 14.47 -6.35 4.74
C LEU A 63 14.88 -5.74 3.39
N LEU A 64 16.14 -5.31 3.27
CA LEU A 64 16.70 -4.79 2.02
C LEU A 64 16.71 -5.84 0.90
N ALA A 65 16.98 -7.11 1.23
CA ALA A 65 16.91 -8.20 0.27
C ALA A 65 15.48 -8.51 -0.19
N ALA A 66 14.49 -8.36 0.69
CA ALA A 66 13.08 -8.49 0.37
C ALA A 66 12.62 -7.38 -0.60
N GLU A 67 13.02 -6.13 -0.35
CA GLU A 67 12.74 -4.98 -1.24
C GLU A 67 13.22 -5.19 -2.68
N GLN A 68 14.32 -5.93 -2.90
CA GLN A 68 14.82 -6.22 -4.25
C GLN A 68 13.99 -7.28 -5.01
N GLN A 69 13.03 -7.93 -4.37
CA GLN A 69 12.18 -8.92 -5.03
C GLN A 69 11.14 -8.22 -5.92
N PRO A 70 10.92 -8.65 -7.17
CA PRO A 70 9.98 -7.99 -8.10
C PRO A 70 8.52 -7.92 -7.62
N VAL A 71 8.16 -8.76 -6.64
CA VAL A 71 6.80 -8.86 -6.08
C VAL A 71 6.67 -8.11 -4.76
N ALA A 72 7.77 -7.62 -4.17
CA ALA A 72 7.73 -6.87 -2.93
C ALA A 72 7.30 -5.42 -3.22
N ASN A 73 6.28 -4.97 -2.50
CA ASN A 73 5.72 -3.63 -2.61
C ASN A 73 6.15 -2.75 -1.44
N ILE A 74 7.44 -2.76 -1.11
CA ILE A 74 8.03 -1.99 -0.01
C ILE A 74 9.21 -1.14 -0.49
N GLU A 75 9.45 -0.03 0.18
CA GLU A 75 10.64 0.81 0.04
C GLU A 75 11.20 1.08 1.45
N THR A 76 12.45 0.70 1.68
CA THR A 76 13.07 0.81 3.01
C THR A 76 13.94 2.05 3.12
N GLN A 77 13.78 2.79 4.21
CA GLN A 77 14.62 3.93 4.57
C GLN A 77 15.09 3.79 6.02
N THR A 78 16.31 4.21 6.30
CA THR A 78 16.83 4.30 7.67
C THR A 78 16.90 5.77 8.08
N ALA A 79 16.55 6.08 9.32
CA ALA A 79 16.68 7.43 9.85
C ALA A 79 17.19 7.40 11.29
N ASP A 80 18.17 8.25 11.58
CA ASP A 80 18.70 8.39 12.93
C ASP A 80 17.85 9.39 13.72
N VAL A 81 17.35 8.96 14.87
CA VAL A 81 16.45 9.76 15.73
C VAL A 81 17.11 11.02 16.27
N SER A 82 18.44 11.09 16.30
CA SER A 82 19.19 12.28 16.68
C SER A 82 19.25 13.36 15.60
N THR A 83 18.91 13.01 14.34
CA THR A 83 19.02 13.90 13.18
C THR A 83 17.71 14.12 12.42
N ILE A 84 16.72 13.27 12.66
CA ILE A 84 15.41 13.39 12.02
C ILE A 84 14.61 14.56 12.63
N HIS A 85 13.87 15.28 11.78
CA HIS A 85 13.05 16.44 12.17
C HIS A 85 11.54 16.14 12.10
N ASP A 86 11.17 14.88 11.88
CA ASP A 86 9.78 14.45 11.79
C ASP A 86 9.24 14.18 13.20
N GLU A 87 8.43 15.11 13.72
CA GLU A 87 7.88 15.03 15.07
C GLU A 87 7.03 13.78 15.30
N ARG A 88 6.35 13.26 14.28
CA ARG A 88 5.50 12.08 14.42
C ARG A 88 6.34 10.81 14.55
N LEU A 89 7.40 10.69 13.75
CA LEU A 89 8.38 9.60 13.89
C LEU A 89 9.09 9.66 15.26
N LEU A 90 9.41 10.87 15.74
CA LEU A 90 9.99 11.06 17.08
C LEU A 90 9.02 10.71 18.21
N GLU A 91 7.73 11.00 18.05
CA GLU A 91 6.69 10.61 19.01
C GLU A 91 6.54 9.08 19.07
N MET A 92 6.41 8.41 17.92
CA MET A 92 6.32 6.95 17.87
C MET A 92 7.57 6.29 18.46
N TRP A 93 8.76 6.85 18.19
CA TRP A 93 9.99 6.43 18.84
C TRP A 93 9.86 6.48 20.36
N ARG A 94 9.45 7.61 20.94
CA ARG A 94 9.27 7.77 22.40
C ARG A 94 8.24 6.80 22.99
N GLU A 95 7.16 6.51 22.27
CA GLU A 95 6.12 5.55 22.70
C GLU A 95 6.66 4.11 22.78
N HIS A 96 7.60 3.75 21.91
CA HIS A 96 8.12 2.38 21.76
C HIS A 96 9.55 2.22 22.33
N GLN A 97 9.99 3.13 23.20
CA GLN A 97 11.36 3.19 23.74
C GLN A 97 11.70 2.33 24.98
N PRO A 98 10.93 1.36 25.50
CA PRO A 98 11.38 0.62 26.69
C PRO A 98 12.57 -0.33 26.44
N SER A 99 12.99 -0.60 25.19
CA SER A 99 14.03 -1.62 24.88
C SER A 99 15.34 -1.11 24.25
N ASN A 100 15.46 0.18 23.89
CA ASN A 100 16.55 0.72 23.06
C ASN A 100 16.75 0.00 21.70
N ALA A 101 15.79 -0.83 21.27
CA ALA A 101 15.86 -1.50 19.97
C ALA A 101 15.53 -0.52 18.83
N PRO A 102 16.05 -0.74 17.61
CA PRO A 102 15.60 0.00 16.43
C PRO A 102 14.10 -0.19 16.23
N LEU A 103 13.40 0.88 15.88
CA LEU A 103 11.97 0.87 15.64
C LEU A 103 11.71 0.81 14.14
N MET A 104 10.96 -0.20 13.70
CA MET A 104 10.47 -0.34 12.34
C MET A 104 9.05 0.25 12.27
N VAL A 105 8.90 1.30 11.48
CA VAL A 105 7.62 1.97 11.21
C VAL A 105 7.20 1.64 9.78
N VAL A 106 6.06 1.00 9.62
CA VAL A 106 5.46 0.68 8.32
C VAL A 106 4.38 1.71 8.03
N LEU A 107 4.47 2.33 6.85
CA LEU A 107 3.55 3.34 6.38
C LEU A 107 2.86 2.88 5.10
N TYR A 108 1.58 3.21 4.94
CA TYR A 108 0.89 3.15 3.65
C TYR A 108 1.65 3.94 2.58
N PRO A 109 1.44 3.68 1.28
CA PRO A 109 2.11 4.43 0.21
C PRO A 109 1.92 5.95 0.28
N ARG A 110 2.86 6.74 -0.28
CA ARG A 110 2.81 8.23 -0.26
C ARG A 110 1.56 8.80 -0.91
N THR A 111 0.98 8.07 -1.83
CA THR A 111 -0.25 8.38 -2.58
C THR A 111 -1.53 8.16 -1.78
N ALA A 112 -1.47 7.44 -0.64
CA ALA A 112 -2.62 7.12 0.22
C ALA A 112 -3.05 8.31 1.09
N VAL A 113 -3.34 9.45 0.46
CA VAL A 113 -3.68 10.72 1.12
C VAL A 113 -5.00 10.67 1.91
N GLN A 114 -5.83 9.65 1.68
CA GLN A 114 -7.08 9.44 2.41
C GLN A 114 -6.89 8.72 3.74
N VAL A 115 -5.73 8.09 3.96
CA VAL A 115 -5.39 7.45 5.24
C VAL A 115 -4.75 8.51 6.14
N PRO A 116 -5.40 8.89 7.25
CA PRO A 116 -4.80 9.80 8.23
C PRO A 116 -3.49 9.20 8.74
N ASP A 117 -2.46 10.04 8.94
CA ASP A 117 -1.09 9.72 9.40
C ASP A 117 -0.30 8.63 8.65
N ARG A 118 -0.96 7.81 7.82
CA ARG A 118 -0.43 6.71 7.01
C ARG A 118 0.28 5.63 7.83
N VAL A 119 0.21 5.64 9.15
CA VAL A 119 0.88 4.62 9.97
C VAL A 119 0.08 3.33 9.91
N LEU A 120 0.74 2.27 9.44
CA LEU A 120 0.19 0.91 9.46
C LEU A 120 0.59 0.21 10.77
N GLU A 121 1.88 0.25 11.10
CA GLU A 121 2.43 -0.41 12.28
C GLU A 121 3.72 0.30 12.74
N ALA A 122 3.98 0.31 14.05
CA ALA A 122 5.28 0.64 14.62
C ALA A 122 5.67 -0.49 15.58
N THR A 123 6.81 -1.13 15.35
CA THR A 123 7.26 -2.30 16.13
C THR A 123 8.78 -2.40 16.11
N GLU A 124 9.37 -3.11 17.07
CA GLU A 124 10.82 -3.33 17.11
C GLU A 124 11.31 -4.09 15.87
N LEU A 125 12.50 -3.75 15.37
CA LEU A 125 13.14 -4.46 14.27
C LEU A 125 13.65 -5.84 14.73
N THR A 126 12.79 -6.85 14.59
CA THR A 126 13.05 -8.24 14.94
C THR A 126 12.95 -9.14 13.72
N ALA A 127 13.39 -10.40 13.86
CA ALA A 127 13.22 -11.38 12.79
C ALA A 127 11.72 -11.61 12.48
N GLU A 128 10.89 -11.68 13.52
CA GLU A 128 9.45 -11.88 13.39
C GLU A 128 8.78 -10.70 12.67
N SER A 129 9.12 -9.46 13.04
CA SER A 129 8.52 -8.29 12.39
C SER A 129 8.87 -8.21 10.90
N VAL A 130 10.10 -8.60 10.53
CA VAL A 130 10.53 -8.68 9.12
C VAL A 130 9.80 -9.79 8.38
N ASP A 131 9.53 -10.93 9.02
CA ASP A 131 8.81 -12.07 8.41
C ASP A 131 7.32 -11.80 8.15
N ARG A 132 6.75 -10.77 8.78
CA ARG A 132 5.35 -10.36 8.56
C ARG A 132 5.15 -9.45 7.34
N LEU A 133 6.23 -8.93 6.75
CA LEU A 133 6.21 -8.07 5.56
C LEU A 133 6.20 -8.90 4.27
#